data_AF-A0A7K1L4L8-F1
#
_entry.id   AF-A0A7K1L4L8-F1
#
_cell.length_a   1.000
_cell.length_b   1.000
_cell.length_c   1.000
_cell.angle_alpha   90.00
_cell.angle_beta   90.00
_cell.angle_gamma   90.00
#
_symmetry.space_group_name_H-M   'P 1'
#
loop_
_entity.id
_entity.type
_entity.pdbx_description
1 polymer ?
#
loop_
_entity_poly.entity_id
_entity_poly.type
_entity_poly.pdbx_seq_one_letter_code
_entity_poly.pdbx_strand_id
1 'polypeptide(L)'
;MTALTESQPFSATAALERVGALARGASRHPAIDNPFYRLWMSRELPVEQVELIARNYYERVSRTSVRIALAFIHMEDVTARAETVENLSDEMGRGDASAVHAVLLRSFFEALLSRLHRRKVDFDEIDAPILPSTRRLVEEGEKVFSSPHPQEVCGALLAQEWHAYPQLVSLYEGVRNYRGYFGFEEFHENCEYFYLHIGATEKEHKIHSLSTAARACRSEADIEHLERGFTTYLDLLADNWTEIHTHLTAGCNGAEPAAE
;
A
#
# COMPACT_ATOMS: atom_id res chain seq x y z
N MET A 1 30.30 39.33 -4.38
CA MET A 1 30.79 37.93 -4.31
C MET A 1 30.24 37.33 -3.04
N THR A 2 29.07 36.71 -3.13
CA THR A 2 28.42 36.04 -2.00
C THR A 2 29.06 34.66 -1.89
N ALA A 3 29.73 34.38 -0.78
CA ALA A 3 30.30 33.07 -0.52
C ALA A 3 29.15 32.05 -0.48
N LEU A 4 29.14 31.12 -1.43
CA LEU A 4 28.33 29.91 -1.32
C LEU A 4 28.93 29.13 -0.14
N THR A 5 28.24 29.18 1.00
CA THR A 5 28.52 28.28 2.12
C THR A 5 28.35 26.86 1.60
N GLU A 6 29.46 26.15 1.41
CA GLU A 6 29.44 24.71 1.18
C GLU A 6 28.75 24.08 2.41
N SER A 7 27.51 23.62 2.21
CA SER A 7 26.79 22.86 3.22
C SER A 7 27.63 21.63 3.57
N GLN A 8 27.93 21.41 4.85
CA GLN A 8 28.67 20.22 5.27
C GLN A 8 27.96 18.96 4.75
N PRO A 9 28.70 17.97 4.23
CA PRO A 9 28.12 16.72 3.76
C PRO A 9 27.37 16.04 4.89
N PHE A 10 26.15 15.59 4.61
CA PHE A 10 25.31 14.90 5.58
C PHE A 10 25.95 13.54 5.90
N SER A 11 26.21 13.27 7.18
CA SER A 11 26.78 11.96 7.56
C SER A 11 25.76 10.85 7.34
N ALA A 12 26.22 9.64 7.04
CA ALA A 12 25.33 8.49 6.85
C ALA A 12 24.46 8.22 8.09
N THR A 13 25.00 8.45 9.29
CA THR A 13 24.26 8.34 10.55
C THR A 13 23.16 9.40 10.65
N ALA A 14 23.46 10.66 10.31
CA ALA A 14 22.46 11.72 10.31
C ALA A 14 21.35 11.46 9.28
N ALA A 15 21.69 10.95 8.09
CA ALA A 15 20.73 10.50 7.07
C ALA A 15 19.78 9.46 7.64
N LEU A 16 20.33 8.39 8.21
CA LEU A 16 19.56 7.29 8.75
C LEU A 16 18.63 7.73 9.90
N GLU A 17 19.11 8.57 10.81
CA GLU A 17 18.31 9.08 11.93
C GLU A 17 17.11 9.90 11.44
N ARG A 18 17.33 10.79 10.48
CA ARG A 18 16.31 11.69 9.96
C ARG A 18 15.29 10.96 9.09
N VAL A 19 15.74 10.11 8.16
CA VAL A 19 14.84 9.27 7.35
C VAL A 19 14.05 8.31 8.26
N GLY A 20 14.69 7.75 9.28
CA GLY A 20 14.01 6.91 10.27
C GLY A 20 12.95 7.67 11.07
N ALA A 21 13.20 8.94 11.42
CA ALA A 21 12.23 9.79 12.10
C ALA A 21 11.01 10.09 11.20
N LEU A 22 11.25 10.40 9.92
CA LEU A 22 10.21 10.58 8.92
C LEU A 22 9.34 9.31 8.78
N ALA A 23 9.98 8.15 8.59
CA ALA A 23 9.30 6.88 8.38
C ALA A 23 8.43 6.48 9.58
N ARG A 24 8.92 6.66 10.82
CA ARG A 24 8.13 6.45 12.05
C ARG A 24 6.94 7.42 12.15
N GLY A 25 7.05 8.60 11.55
CA GLY A 25 5.97 9.58 11.44
C GLY A 25 4.75 9.06 10.68
N ALA A 26 4.92 8.10 9.76
CA ALA A 26 3.82 7.50 9.00
C ALA A 26 2.70 6.95 9.90
N SER A 27 3.04 6.43 11.08
CA SER A 27 2.08 5.84 12.03
C SER A 27 0.92 6.75 12.42
N ARG A 28 1.07 8.08 12.29
CA ARG A 28 0.03 9.07 12.56
C ARG A 28 -0.62 9.64 11.29
N HIS A 29 -0.19 9.17 10.12
CA HIS A 29 -0.70 9.64 8.84
C HIS A 29 -2.12 9.12 8.60
N PRO A 30 -3.02 9.91 7.97
CA PRO A 30 -4.35 9.44 7.57
C PRO A 30 -4.35 8.22 6.63
N ALA A 31 -3.23 7.92 5.98
CA ALA A 31 -3.09 6.69 5.20
C ALA A 31 -3.17 5.41 6.07
N ILE A 32 -2.81 5.51 7.35
CA ILE A 32 -2.77 4.41 8.33
C ILE A 32 -3.94 4.49 9.31
N ASP A 33 -4.19 5.65 9.91
CA ASP A 33 -5.32 5.88 10.82
C ASP A 33 -6.43 6.64 10.10
N ASN A 34 -7.44 5.91 9.62
CA ASN A 34 -8.59 6.51 8.94
C ASN A 34 -9.92 5.82 9.27
N PRO A 35 -11.05 6.50 8.97
CA PRO A 35 -12.38 5.93 9.18
C PRO A 35 -12.67 4.66 8.38
N PHE A 36 -12.05 4.44 7.22
CA PHE A 36 -12.24 3.21 6.44
C PHE A 36 -11.89 1.98 7.27
N TYR A 37 -10.69 1.92 7.85
CA TYR A 37 -10.27 0.75 8.63
C TYR A 37 -11.15 0.53 9.86
N ARG A 38 -11.57 1.60 10.54
CA ARG A 38 -12.51 1.49 11.67
C ARG A 38 -13.84 0.86 11.25
N LEU A 39 -14.40 1.29 10.12
CA LEU A 39 -15.62 0.72 9.56
C LEU A 39 -15.41 -0.75 9.16
N TRP A 40 -14.37 -1.04 8.37
CA TRP A 40 -14.02 -2.36 7.86
C TRP A 40 -13.83 -3.39 8.98
N MET A 41 -13.15 -3.01 10.06
CA MET A 41 -12.91 -3.91 11.19
C MET A 41 -14.14 -4.09 12.09
N SER A 42 -15.10 -3.16 12.08
CA SER A 42 -16.21 -3.18 13.04
C SER A 42 -17.33 -4.18 12.73
N ARG A 43 -17.50 -4.58 11.47
CA ARG A 43 -18.63 -5.41 11.02
C ARG A 43 -18.40 -5.98 9.62
N GLU A 44 -19.21 -6.98 9.27
CA GLU A 44 -19.45 -7.36 7.88
C GLU A 44 -20.10 -6.20 7.10
N LEU A 45 -19.63 -5.97 5.88
CA LEU A 45 -20.20 -4.99 4.95
C LEU A 45 -21.11 -5.70 3.92
N PRO A 46 -22.12 -5.00 3.36
CA PRO A 46 -22.88 -5.48 2.22
C PRO A 46 -21.98 -5.91 1.05
N VAL A 47 -22.44 -6.88 0.26
CA VAL A 47 -21.62 -7.46 -0.82
C VAL A 47 -21.17 -6.42 -1.85
N GLU A 48 -22.02 -5.45 -2.16
CA GLU A 48 -21.72 -4.35 -3.11
C GLU A 48 -20.60 -3.45 -2.58
N GLN A 49 -20.52 -3.30 -1.25
CA GLN A 49 -19.44 -2.57 -0.59
C GLN A 49 -18.12 -3.35 -0.65
N VAL A 50 -18.17 -4.67 -0.46
CA VAL A 50 -17.01 -5.55 -0.61
C VAL A 50 -16.51 -5.55 -2.04
N GLU A 51 -17.40 -5.56 -3.03
CA GLU A 51 -17.06 -5.43 -4.46
C GLU A 51 -16.33 -4.13 -4.78
N LEU A 52 -16.80 -2.99 -4.24
CA LEU A 52 -16.14 -1.70 -4.40
C LEU A 52 -14.73 -1.71 -3.81
N ILE A 53 -14.57 -2.26 -2.60
CA ILE A 53 -13.27 -2.40 -1.95
C ILE A 53 -12.37 -3.31 -2.80
N ALA A 54 -12.88 -4.46 -3.25
CA ALA A 54 -12.14 -5.44 -4.04
C ALA A 54 -11.59 -4.81 -5.31
N ARG A 55 -12.45 -4.15 -6.11
CA ARG A 55 -12.05 -3.50 -7.36
C ARG A 55 -10.98 -2.43 -7.14
N ASN A 56 -11.20 -1.53 -6.18
CA ASN A 56 -10.31 -0.40 -5.98
C ASN A 56 -8.99 -0.78 -5.30
N TYR A 57 -9.02 -1.71 -4.35
CA TYR A 57 -7.81 -2.19 -3.69
C TYR A 57 -6.95 -3.04 -4.63
N TYR A 58 -7.57 -3.94 -5.40
CA TYR A 58 -6.86 -4.73 -6.39
C TYR A 58 -6.21 -3.86 -7.46
N GLU A 59 -6.94 -2.88 -8.01
CA GLU A 59 -6.42 -1.99 -9.06
C GLU A 59 -5.09 -1.37 -8.63
N ARG A 60 -5.00 -0.83 -7.41
CA ARG A 60 -3.74 -0.24 -6.93
C ARG A 60 -2.65 -1.25 -6.58
N VAL A 61 -3.00 -2.43 -6.05
CA VAL A 61 -2.03 -3.47 -5.64
C VAL A 61 -1.44 -4.17 -6.86
N SER A 62 -2.23 -4.34 -7.93
CA SER A 62 -1.77 -4.92 -9.20
C SER A 62 -0.59 -4.15 -9.82
N ARG A 63 -0.39 -2.89 -9.41
CA ARG A 63 0.67 -1.99 -9.86
C ARG A 63 1.88 -1.93 -8.92
N THR A 64 1.87 -2.63 -7.79
CA THR A 64 2.98 -2.61 -6.82
C THR A 64 4.30 -3.07 -7.44
N SER A 65 4.29 -4.19 -8.18
CA SER A 65 5.50 -4.69 -8.87
C SER A 65 6.03 -3.71 -9.92
N VAL A 66 5.14 -2.98 -10.61
CA VAL A 66 5.54 -1.91 -11.55
C VAL A 66 6.24 -0.78 -10.79
N ARG A 67 5.67 -0.31 -9.68
CA ARG A 67 6.29 0.74 -8.85
C ARG A 67 7.66 0.32 -8.30
N ILE A 68 7.81 -0.91 -7.81
CA ILE A 68 9.10 -1.40 -7.32
C ILE A 68 10.11 -1.55 -8.46
N ALA A 69 9.69 -1.98 -9.65
CA ALA A 69 10.56 -2.02 -10.83
C ALA A 69 11.01 -0.61 -11.25
N LEU A 70 10.13 0.38 -11.19
CA LEU A 70 10.48 1.79 -11.39
C LEU A 70 11.48 2.26 -10.32
N ALA A 71 11.27 1.89 -9.05
CA ALA A 71 12.24 2.20 -8.00
C ALA A 71 13.62 1.61 -8.29
N PHE A 72 13.67 0.35 -8.69
CA PHE A 72 14.91 -0.35 -9.04
C PHE A 72 15.71 0.36 -10.15
N ILE A 73 15.06 0.81 -11.23
CA ILE A 73 15.76 1.47 -12.34
C ILE A 73 16.35 2.84 -11.96
N HIS A 74 15.77 3.51 -10.97
CA HIS A 74 16.20 4.83 -10.51
C HIS A 74 17.26 4.78 -9.40
N MET A 75 17.55 3.61 -8.83
CA MET A 75 18.61 3.44 -7.84
C MET A 75 19.97 3.36 -8.51
N GLU A 76 20.99 3.99 -7.93
CA GLU A 76 22.39 3.88 -8.40
C GLU A 76 23.22 2.92 -7.54
N ASP A 77 22.95 2.87 -6.24
CA ASP A 77 23.69 2.04 -5.29
C ASP A 77 23.36 0.55 -5.50
N VAL A 78 24.41 -0.28 -5.56
CA VAL A 78 24.25 -1.72 -5.82
C VAL A 78 23.53 -2.44 -4.68
N THR A 79 23.70 -1.97 -3.44
CA THR A 79 23.03 -2.57 -2.28
C THR A 79 21.55 -2.26 -2.34
N ALA A 80 21.19 -0.99 -2.58
CA ALA A 80 19.80 -0.57 -2.78
C ALA A 80 19.12 -1.32 -3.94
N ARG A 81 19.81 -1.51 -5.07
CA ARG A 81 19.31 -2.30 -6.19
C ARG A 81 19.08 -3.77 -5.81
N ALA A 82 20.01 -4.37 -5.08
CA ALA A 82 19.89 -5.76 -4.65
C ALA A 82 18.71 -5.95 -3.67
N GLU A 83 18.60 -5.06 -2.68
CA GLU A 83 17.48 -5.04 -1.72
C GLU A 83 16.12 -4.84 -2.44
N THR A 84 16.07 -3.97 -3.46
CA THR A 84 14.83 -3.65 -4.18
C THR A 84 14.42 -4.73 -5.18
N VAL A 85 15.37 -5.39 -5.84
CA VAL A 85 15.05 -6.51 -6.73
C VAL A 85 14.62 -7.75 -5.94
N GLU A 86 15.10 -7.92 -4.71
CA GLU A 86 14.58 -8.95 -3.80
C GLU A 86 13.11 -8.69 -3.45
N ASN A 87 12.76 -7.44 -3.08
CA ASN A 87 11.36 -7.05 -2.88
C ASN A 87 10.51 -7.32 -4.15
N LEU A 88 10.99 -6.89 -5.33
CA LEU A 88 10.30 -7.19 -6.59
C LEU A 88 10.12 -8.69 -6.83
N SER A 89 11.13 -9.49 -6.51
CA SER A 89 11.06 -10.94 -6.63
C SER A 89 10.01 -11.53 -5.70
N ASP A 90 9.89 -11.03 -4.47
CA ASP A 90 8.84 -11.44 -3.53
C ASP A 90 7.45 -11.13 -4.08
N GLU A 91 7.21 -9.89 -4.51
CA GLU A 91 5.93 -9.46 -5.12
C GLU A 91 5.56 -10.29 -6.36
N MET A 92 6.56 -10.74 -7.11
CA MET A 92 6.42 -11.59 -8.30
C MET A 92 6.39 -13.09 -7.96
N GLY A 93 6.15 -13.46 -6.71
CA GLY A 93 6.00 -14.86 -6.29
C GLY A 93 7.27 -15.69 -6.43
N ARG A 94 8.44 -15.04 -6.44
CA ARG A 94 9.77 -15.66 -6.63
C ARG A 94 9.86 -16.53 -7.89
N GLY A 95 9.12 -16.15 -8.93
CA GLY A 95 9.05 -16.86 -10.21
C GLY A 95 7.90 -17.87 -10.33
N ASP A 96 7.12 -18.08 -9.27
CA ASP A 96 5.85 -18.81 -9.34
C ASP A 96 4.70 -17.83 -9.59
N ALA A 97 4.09 -17.93 -10.78
CA ALA A 97 2.99 -17.07 -11.19
C ALA A 97 1.74 -17.20 -10.28
N SER A 98 1.54 -18.35 -9.63
CA SER A 98 0.43 -18.57 -8.71
C SER A 98 0.65 -17.90 -7.35
N ALA A 99 1.91 -17.66 -6.98
CA ALA A 99 2.30 -16.98 -5.75
C ALA A 99 2.49 -15.47 -5.91
N VAL A 100 2.25 -14.91 -7.11
CA VAL A 100 2.28 -13.45 -7.32
C VAL A 100 1.26 -12.80 -6.40
N HIS A 101 1.67 -11.77 -5.66
CA HIS A 101 0.83 -11.17 -4.61
C HIS A 101 -0.51 -10.67 -5.14
N ALA A 102 -0.53 -10.04 -6.32
CA ALA A 102 -1.77 -9.62 -6.96
C ALA A 102 -2.69 -10.80 -7.34
N VAL A 103 -2.13 -11.96 -7.72
CA VAL A 103 -2.91 -13.17 -8.03
C VAL A 103 -3.53 -13.75 -6.76
N LEU A 104 -2.77 -13.78 -5.65
CA LEU A 104 -3.28 -14.20 -4.35
C LEU A 104 -4.42 -13.28 -3.85
N LEU A 105 -4.24 -11.96 -3.97
CA LEU A 105 -5.28 -10.99 -3.60
C LEU A 105 -6.55 -11.15 -4.45
N ARG A 106 -6.40 -11.34 -5.77
CA ARG A 106 -7.52 -11.62 -6.67
C ARG A 106 -8.26 -12.88 -6.25
N SER A 107 -7.52 -13.96 -5.99
CA SER A 107 -8.07 -15.26 -5.58
C SER A 107 -8.84 -15.15 -4.26
N PHE A 108 -8.32 -14.40 -3.30
CA PHE A 108 -9.01 -14.11 -2.04
C PHE A 108 -10.37 -13.43 -2.28
N PHE A 109 -10.41 -12.37 -3.10
CA PHE A 109 -11.66 -11.67 -3.37
C PHE A 109 -12.66 -12.51 -4.17
N GLU A 110 -12.21 -13.30 -5.16
CA GLU A 110 -13.06 -14.26 -5.89
C GLU A 110 -13.69 -15.26 -4.92
N ALA A 111 -12.91 -15.80 -3.99
CA ALA A 111 -13.41 -16.72 -2.99
C ALA A 111 -14.43 -16.07 -2.05
N LEU A 112 -14.11 -14.92 -1.47
CA LEU A 112 -15.00 -14.19 -0.57
C LEU A 112 -16.31 -13.80 -1.25
N LEU A 113 -16.23 -13.16 -2.42
CA LEU A 113 -17.41 -12.72 -3.15
C LEU A 113 -18.27 -13.89 -3.63
N SER A 114 -17.66 -15.02 -4.01
CA SER A 114 -18.43 -16.22 -4.36
C SER A 114 -19.30 -16.71 -3.21
N ARG A 115 -18.82 -16.59 -1.96
CA ARG A 115 -19.56 -17.02 -0.77
C ARG A 115 -20.64 -16.01 -0.38
N LEU A 116 -20.33 -14.72 -0.49
CA LEU A 116 -21.32 -13.65 -0.27
C LEU A 116 -22.48 -13.73 -1.28
N HIS A 117 -22.18 -13.98 -2.55
CA HIS A 117 -23.18 -14.14 -3.62
C HIS A 117 -23.83 -15.54 -3.67
N ARG A 118 -23.27 -16.53 -2.96
CA ARG A 118 -23.70 -17.95 -3.02
C ARG A 118 -23.69 -18.53 -4.43
N ARG A 119 -22.76 -18.07 -5.27
CA ARG A 119 -22.47 -18.59 -6.61
C ARG A 119 -20.99 -18.37 -6.90
N LYS A 120 -20.42 -19.08 -7.89
CA LYS A 120 -19.09 -18.73 -8.38
C LYS A 120 -19.11 -17.30 -8.93
N VAL A 121 -18.14 -16.49 -8.52
CA VAL A 121 -17.88 -15.12 -9.00
C VAL A 121 -16.44 -15.09 -9.48
N ASP A 122 -16.25 -14.77 -10.75
CA ASP A 122 -14.92 -14.47 -11.30
C ASP A 122 -14.65 -12.96 -11.13
N PHE A 123 -13.39 -12.56 -10.84
CA PHE A 123 -13.09 -11.17 -10.48
C PHE A 123 -13.47 -10.17 -11.56
N ASP A 124 -13.39 -10.60 -12.82
CA ASP A 124 -13.70 -9.76 -13.98
C ASP A 124 -15.20 -9.45 -14.07
N GLU A 125 -16.07 -10.21 -13.41
CA GLU A 125 -17.52 -9.99 -13.34
C GLU A 125 -17.93 -8.86 -12.37
N ILE A 126 -17.02 -8.38 -11.52
CA ILE A 126 -17.36 -7.39 -10.49
C ILE A 126 -17.67 -6.03 -11.16
N ASP A 127 -18.90 -5.54 -11.07
CA ASP A 127 -19.32 -4.30 -11.76
C ASP A 127 -19.04 -3.01 -10.97
N ALA A 128 -18.36 -3.11 -9.83
CA ALA A 128 -18.05 -1.93 -9.03
C ALA A 128 -17.09 -0.96 -9.75
N PRO A 129 -17.32 0.36 -9.66
CA PRO A 129 -16.51 1.33 -10.37
C PRO A 129 -15.11 1.46 -9.78
N ILE A 130 -14.12 1.69 -10.65
CA ILE A 130 -12.83 2.25 -10.23
C ILE A 130 -13.04 3.74 -9.93
N LEU A 131 -12.71 4.14 -8.71
CA LEU A 131 -12.88 5.49 -8.21
C LEU A 131 -11.83 6.45 -8.79
N PRO A 132 -12.15 7.75 -8.94
CA PRO A 132 -11.18 8.77 -9.33
C PRO A 132 -9.88 8.77 -8.53
N SER A 133 -9.92 8.69 -7.20
CA SER A 133 -8.70 8.60 -6.37
C SER A 133 -7.88 7.36 -6.62
N THR A 134 -8.50 6.22 -6.96
CA THR A 134 -7.77 4.99 -7.31
C THR A 134 -6.98 5.20 -8.59
N ARG A 135 -7.60 5.79 -9.62
CA ARG A 135 -6.89 6.15 -10.86
C ARG A 135 -5.76 7.14 -10.59
N ARG A 136 -6.03 8.20 -9.80
CA ARG A 136 -4.99 9.17 -9.41
C ARG A 136 -3.84 8.50 -8.65
N LEU A 137 -4.13 7.60 -7.71
CA LEU A 137 -3.09 6.89 -6.95
C LEU A 137 -2.22 6.04 -7.88
N VAL A 138 -2.80 5.38 -8.89
CA VAL A 138 -2.03 4.62 -9.89
C VAL A 138 -1.21 5.57 -10.76
N GLU A 139 -1.85 6.54 -11.42
CA GLU A 139 -1.22 7.42 -12.41
C GLU A 139 -0.19 8.35 -11.77
N GLU A 140 -0.56 9.05 -10.70
CA GLU A 140 0.34 9.98 -10.00
C GLU A 140 1.37 9.21 -9.16
N GLY A 141 1.00 8.06 -8.59
CA GLY A 141 1.96 7.20 -7.90
C GLY A 141 3.10 6.77 -8.83
N GLU A 142 2.79 6.28 -10.02
CA GLU A 142 3.81 5.90 -11.01
C GLU A 142 4.69 7.09 -11.45
N LYS A 143 4.15 8.32 -11.49
CA LYS A 143 4.95 9.52 -11.74
C LYS A 143 5.95 9.79 -10.62
N VAL A 144 5.55 9.64 -9.36
CA VAL A 144 6.49 9.80 -8.23
C VAL A 144 7.59 8.75 -8.29
N PHE A 145 7.23 7.50 -8.59
CA PHE A 145 8.19 6.40 -8.76
C PHE A 145 9.08 6.52 -10.01
N SER A 146 8.73 7.42 -10.94
CA SER A 146 9.51 7.74 -12.15
C SER A 146 10.18 9.12 -12.07
N SER A 147 10.29 9.70 -10.87
CA SER A 147 10.88 11.03 -10.69
C SER A 147 12.33 11.05 -11.19
N PRO A 148 12.77 12.13 -11.85
CA PRO A 148 14.19 12.30 -12.20
C PRO A 148 15.08 12.47 -10.96
N HIS A 149 14.50 12.67 -9.77
CA HIS A 149 15.20 12.72 -8.49
C HIS A 149 15.11 11.35 -7.79
N PRO A 150 16.19 10.55 -7.75
CA PRO A 150 16.19 9.24 -7.10
C PRO A 150 15.70 9.26 -5.64
N GLN A 151 15.93 10.38 -4.94
CA GLN A 151 15.49 10.57 -3.57
C GLN A 151 13.96 10.60 -3.44
N GLU A 152 13.25 11.24 -4.37
CA GLU A 152 11.78 11.22 -4.40
C GLU A 152 11.26 9.80 -4.61
N VAL A 153 11.91 9.03 -5.50
CA VAL A 153 11.58 7.63 -5.74
C VAL A 153 11.81 6.78 -4.48
N CYS A 154 12.96 6.95 -3.81
CA CYS A 154 13.26 6.31 -2.54
C CYS A 154 12.28 6.71 -1.43
N GLY A 155 11.85 7.97 -1.40
CA GLY A 155 10.82 8.47 -0.47
C GLY A 155 9.48 7.78 -0.69
N ALA A 156 9.05 7.64 -1.94
CA ALA A 156 7.80 6.94 -2.27
C ALA A 156 7.86 5.45 -1.95
N LEU A 157 8.99 4.78 -2.24
CA LEU A 157 9.21 3.38 -1.83
C LEU A 157 9.16 3.25 -0.31
N LEU A 158 9.85 4.14 0.42
CA LEU A 158 9.81 4.17 1.89
C LEU A 158 8.37 4.32 2.42
N ALA A 159 7.58 5.21 1.82
CA ALA A 159 6.17 5.38 2.17
C ALA A 159 5.36 4.11 1.93
N GLN A 160 5.56 3.44 0.79
CA GLN A 160 4.89 2.19 0.43
C GLN A 160 5.16 1.10 1.48
N GLU A 161 6.43 0.77 1.73
CA GLU A 161 6.80 -0.32 2.64
C GLU A 161 6.42 -0.01 4.10
N TRP A 162 6.53 1.26 4.54
CA TRP A 162 6.16 1.62 5.91
C TRP A 162 4.65 1.70 6.14
N HIS A 163 3.87 1.86 5.06
CA HIS A 163 2.41 1.80 5.07
C HIS A 163 1.86 0.38 4.98
N ALA A 164 2.52 -0.52 4.23
CA ALA A 164 2.03 -1.85 3.92
C ALA A 164 1.74 -2.69 5.17
N TYR A 165 2.70 -2.94 6.05
CA TYR A 165 2.45 -3.73 7.27
C TYR A 165 1.20 -3.31 8.07
N PRO A 166 1.07 -2.05 8.55
CA PRO A 166 -0.09 -1.65 9.33
C PRO A 166 -1.40 -1.69 8.53
N GLN A 167 -1.36 -1.37 7.23
CA GLN A 167 -2.52 -1.55 6.36
C GLN A 167 -2.97 -3.01 6.32
N LEU A 168 -2.05 -3.94 6.08
CA LEU A 168 -2.40 -5.35 5.90
C LEU A 168 -2.91 -5.97 7.21
N VAL A 169 -2.38 -5.54 8.36
CA VAL A 169 -2.96 -5.89 9.66
C VAL A 169 -4.42 -5.41 9.76
N SER A 170 -4.71 -4.15 9.49
CA SER A 170 -6.09 -3.63 9.56
C SER A 170 -7.03 -4.29 8.54
N LEU A 171 -6.53 -4.59 7.34
CA LEU A 171 -7.32 -5.29 6.32
C LEU A 171 -7.62 -6.73 6.76
N TYR A 172 -6.63 -7.47 7.24
CA TYR A 172 -6.83 -8.82 7.76
C TYR A 172 -7.80 -8.85 8.93
N GLU A 173 -7.69 -7.93 9.88
CA GLU A 173 -8.60 -7.87 11.02
C GLU A 173 -10.06 -7.63 10.59
N GLY A 174 -10.33 -6.84 9.54
CA GLY A 174 -11.68 -6.75 9.00
C GLY A 174 -12.10 -7.93 8.13
N VAL A 175 -11.18 -8.64 7.47
CA VAL A 175 -11.48 -9.91 6.78
C VAL A 175 -12.00 -10.96 7.76
N ARG A 176 -11.58 -10.94 9.04
CA ARG A 176 -12.07 -11.86 10.07
C ARG A 176 -13.57 -11.76 10.32
N ASN A 177 -14.21 -10.63 9.98
CA ASN A 177 -15.66 -10.51 10.04
C ASN A 177 -16.37 -11.53 9.14
N TYR A 178 -15.72 -11.98 8.06
CA TYR A 178 -16.28 -12.93 7.09
C TYR A 178 -15.89 -14.39 7.37
N ARG A 179 -15.27 -14.69 8.53
CA ARG A 179 -14.82 -16.05 8.85
C ARG A 179 -15.94 -17.10 8.77
N GLY A 180 -17.17 -16.72 9.11
CA GLY A 180 -18.33 -17.62 9.14
C GLY A 180 -18.73 -18.19 7.77
N TYR A 181 -18.24 -17.62 6.67
CA TYR A 181 -18.53 -18.07 5.31
C TYR A 181 -17.63 -19.21 4.82
N PHE A 182 -16.65 -19.61 5.63
CA PHE A 182 -15.60 -20.57 5.25
C PHE A 182 -15.48 -21.69 6.28
N GLY A 183 -14.93 -22.84 5.84
CA GLY A 183 -14.39 -23.84 6.74
C GLY A 183 -13.25 -23.28 7.61
N PHE A 184 -12.89 -24.00 8.69
CA PHE A 184 -11.84 -23.54 9.59
C PHE A 184 -10.50 -23.34 8.86
N GLU A 185 -10.01 -24.38 8.18
CA GLU A 185 -8.73 -24.38 7.46
C GLU A 185 -8.82 -23.56 6.17
N GLU A 186 -9.90 -23.75 5.41
CA GLU A 186 -10.16 -23.05 4.14
C GLU A 186 -10.07 -21.51 4.28
N PHE A 187 -10.56 -20.93 5.38
CA PHE A 187 -10.43 -19.50 5.63
C PHE A 187 -8.97 -19.04 5.62
N HIS A 188 -8.10 -19.80 6.28
CA HIS A 188 -6.68 -19.49 6.42
C HIS A 188 -5.93 -19.69 5.10
N GLU A 189 -6.28 -20.73 4.34
CA GLU A 189 -5.74 -20.95 2.98
C GLU A 189 -6.07 -19.76 2.06
N ASN A 190 -7.29 -19.23 2.13
CA ASN A 190 -7.67 -18.06 1.33
C ASN A 190 -7.05 -16.74 1.86
N CYS A 191 -6.51 -16.71 3.09
CA CYS A 191 -5.87 -15.53 3.66
C CYS A 191 -4.36 -15.42 3.35
N GLU A 192 -3.81 -16.27 2.49
CA GLU A 192 -2.37 -16.33 2.19
C GLU A 192 -1.76 -14.96 1.85
N TYR A 193 -2.44 -14.16 1.02
CA TYR A 193 -2.02 -12.79 0.70
C TYR A 193 -1.70 -11.97 1.95
N PHE A 194 -2.56 -12.02 2.97
CA PHE A 194 -2.36 -11.26 4.22
C PHE A 194 -1.20 -11.83 5.05
N TYR A 195 -1.03 -13.14 5.09
CA TYR A 195 0.02 -13.78 5.90
C TYR A 195 1.42 -13.50 5.38
N LEU A 196 1.59 -13.39 4.06
CA LEU A 196 2.87 -12.99 3.47
C LEU A 196 3.30 -11.59 3.95
N HIS A 197 2.36 -10.65 4.03
CA HIS A 197 2.64 -9.25 4.39
C HIS A 197 2.59 -8.95 5.90
N ILE A 198 1.92 -9.77 6.71
CA ILE A 198 1.96 -9.65 8.19
C ILE A 198 3.15 -10.43 8.77
N GLY A 199 3.82 -11.24 7.94
CA GLY A 199 4.95 -12.08 8.29
C GLY A 199 6.28 -11.35 8.44
N ALA A 200 7.38 -12.11 8.35
CA ALA A 200 8.75 -11.59 8.48
C ALA A 200 9.17 -10.75 7.27
N THR A 201 8.73 -11.13 6.06
CA THR A 201 9.09 -10.52 4.77
C THR A 201 8.89 -9.00 4.77
N GLU A 202 7.70 -8.55 5.16
CA GLU A 202 7.37 -7.12 5.20
C GLU A 202 8.24 -6.33 6.21
N LYS A 203 8.66 -6.97 7.30
CA LYS A 203 9.55 -6.32 8.28
C LYS A 203 10.95 -6.09 7.70
N GLU A 204 11.42 -6.99 6.85
CA GLU A 204 12.69 -6.85 6.14
C GLU A 204 12.59 -5.75 5.08
N HIS A 205 11.51 -5.71 4.30
CA HIS A 205 11.28 -4.65 3.31
C HIS A 205 11.26 -3.24 3.91
N LYS A 206 10.70 -3.08 5.12
CA LYS A 206 10.76 -1.81 5.88
C LYS A 206 12.18 -1.40 6.28
N ILE A 207 13.04 -2.36 6.63
CA ILE A 207 14.43 -2.10 6.98
C ILE A 207 15.22 -1.74 5.73
N HIS A 208 15.03 -2.49 4.65
CA HIS A 208 15.66 -2.27 3.35
C HIS A 208 15.29 -0.90 2.75
N SER A 209 14.01 -0.55 2.72
CA SER A 209 13.55 0.77 2.23
C SER A 209 14.15 1.92 3.03
N LEU A 210 14.25 1.81 4.37
CA LEU A 210 14.90 2.79 5.22
C LEU A 210 16.39 2.94 4.87
N SER A 211 17.08 1.81 4.71
CA SER A 211 18.50 1.78 4.40
C SER A 211 18.79 2.36 3.01
N THR A 212 18.00 1.97 2.01
CA THR A 212 18.04 2.49 0.65
C THR A 212 17.80 4.01 0.61
N ALA A 213 16.77 4.48 1.31
CA ALA A 213 16.42 5.90 1.35
C ALA A 213 17.50 6.74 2.07
N ALA A 214 18.08 6.24 3.16
CA ALA A 214 19.20 6.90 3.83
C ALA A 214 20.45 7.00 2.95
N ARG A 215 20.78 5.96 2.17
CA ARG A 215 21.93 5.97 1.25
C ARG A 215 21.77 6.93 0.08
N ALA A 216 20.53 7.21 -0.32
CA ALA A 216 20.24 8.16 -1.39
C ALA A 216 20.48 9.62 -0.97
N CYS A 217 20.57 9.92 0.33
CA CYS A 217 20.66 11.29 0.83
C CYS A 217 22.06 11.66 1.33
N ARG A 218 22.64 12.70 0.74
CA ARG A 218 23.98 13.24 1.06
C ARG A 218 23.96 14.72 1.45
N SER A 219 22.81 15.36 1.29
CA SER A 219 22.59 16.79 1.54
C SER A 219 21.19 17.05 2.08
N GLU A 220 20.96 18.28 2.54
CA GLU A 220 19.64 18.75 2.95
C GLU A 220 18.63 18.67 1.80
N ALA A 221 19.03 19.09 0.61
CA ALA A 221 18.19 19.06 -0.58
C ALA A 221 17.74 17.63 -0.92
N ASP A 222 18.63 16.65 -0.74
CA ASP A 222 18.28 15.24 -0.95
C ASP A 222 17.19 14.79 0.02
N ILE A 223 17.29 15.18 1.30
CA ILE A 223 16.25 14.85 2.28
C ILE A 223 14.93 15.56 1.92
N GLU A 224 14.96 16.81 1.48
CA GLU A 224 13.75 17.50 1.03
C GLU A 224 13.08 16.80 -0.17
N HIS A 225 13.87 16.29 -1.13
CA HIS A 225 13.35 15.46 -2.23
C HIS A 225 12.73 14.16 -1.69
N LEU A 226 13.42 13.46 -0.79
CA LEU A 226 12.90 12.25 -0.16
C LEU A 226 11.59 12.50 0.59
N GLU A 227 11.53 13.55 1.41
CA GLU A 227 10.33 13.96 2.14
C GLU A 227 9.17 14.27 1.18
N ARG A 228 9.43 14.95 0.06
CA ARG A 228 8.41 15.19 -0.98
C ARG A 228 7.85 13.89 -1.55
N GLY A 229 8.71 12.96 -1.96
CA GLY A 229 8.25 11.67 -2.52
C GLY A 229 7.46 10.84 -1.51
N PHE A 230 7.95 10.80 -0.26
CA PHE A 230 7.30 10.12 0.85
C PHE A 230 5.91 10.67 1.16
N THR A 231 5.81 11.98 1.38
CA THR A 231 4.54 12.63 1.71
C THR A 231 3.56 12.55 0.54
N THR A 232 4.01 12.81 -0.70
CA THR A 232 3.13 12.74 -1.88
C THR A 232 2.49 11.37 -2.02
N TYR A 233 3.24 10.29 -1.85
CA TYR A 233 2.69 8.94 -1.98
C TYR A 233 1.74 8.58 -0.82
N LEU A 234 2.07 8.95 0.42
CA LEU A 234 1.16 8.76 1.56
C LEU A 234 -0.14 9.56 1.42
N ASP A 235 -0.09 10.78 0.88
CA ASP A 235 -1.28 11.60 0.64
C ASP A 235 -2.18 10.95 -0.42
N LEU A 236 -1.61 10.42 -1.51
CA LEU A 236 -2.39 9.66 -2.51
C LEU A 236 -3.10 8.44 -1.89
N LEU A 237 -2.42 7.72 -0.99
CA LEU A 237 -3.00 6.59 -0.26
C LEU A 237 -4.13 7.04 0.69
N ALA A 238 -3.94 8.15 1.40
CA ALA A 238 -4.93 8.71 2.31
C ALA A 238 -6.19 9.18 1.57
N ASP A 239 -6.01 9.89 0.45
CA ASP A 239 -7.10 10.34 -0.42
C ASP A 239 -7.91 9.16 -0.96
N ASN A 240 -7.23 8.10 -1.38
CA ASN A 240 -7.88 6.90 -1.88
C ASN A 240 -8.74 6.22 -0.81
N TRP A 241 -8.21 6.06 0.40
CA TRP A 241 -9.00 5.50 1.50
C TRP A 241 -10.18 6.38 1.91
N THR A 242 -9.99 7.70 1.88
CA THR A 242 -11.04 8.68 2.18
C THR A 242 -12.19 8.60 1.18
N GLU A 243 -11.90 8.48 -0.12
CA GLU A 243 -12.94 8.39 -1.14
C GLU A 243 -13.67 7.05 -1.10
N ILE A 244 -12.95 5.94 -0.87
CA ILE A 244 -13.57 4.63 -0.63
C ILE A 244 -14.54 4.73 0.54
N HIS A 245 -14.10 5.22 1.70
CA HIS A 245 -14.97 5.38 2.87
C HIS A 245 -16.21 6.24 2.60
N THR A 246 -16.04 7.35 1.88
CA THR A 246 -17.14 8.23 1.50
C THR A 246 -18.19 7.48 0.68
N HIS A 247 -17.77 6.65 -0.29
CA HIS A 247 -18.71 5.84 -1.07
C HIS A 247 -19.42 4.77 -0.22
N LEU A 248 -18.70 4.14 0.71
CA LEU A 248 -19.28 3.14 1.62
C LEU A 248 -20.35 3.74 2.56
N THR A 249 -20.23 5.02 2.90
CA THR A 249 -21.11 5.69 3.87
C THR A 249 -22.20 6.55 3.23
N ALA A 250 -22.03 6.98 1.97
CA ALA A 250 -23.04 7.75 1.24
C ALA A 250 -24.39 7.02 1.10
N GLY A 251 -24.38 5.69 1.03
CA GLY A 251 -25.59 4.85 1.01
C GLY A 251 -26.32 4.72 2.37
N CYS A 252 -25.71 5.14 3.48
CA CYS A 252 -26.31 5.01 4.81
C CYS A 252 -27.18 6.21 5.23
N ASN A 253 -27.11 7.33 4.51
CA ASN A 253 -27.86 8.56 4.84
C ASN A 253 -29.29 8.61 4.27
N GLY A 254 -29.77 7.52 3.64
CA GLY A 254 -31.09 7.45 2.99
C GLY A 254 -32.17 6.68 3.76
N ALA A 255 -31.89 6.15 4.95
CA ALA A 255 -32.90 5.48 5.77
C ALA A 255 -33.46 6.47 6.82
N GLU A 256 -34.47 7.26 6.44
CA GLU A 256 -35.35 7.88 7.43
C GLU A 256 -36.02 6.77 8.26
N PRO A 257 -36.08 6.88 9.60
CA PRO A 257 -36.87 5.96 10.39
C PRO A 257 -38.34 6.13 10.00
N ALA A 258 -39.00 5.02 9.68
CA ALA A 258 -40.44 5.00 9.51
C ALA A 258 -41.09 5.59 10.75
N ALA A 259 -41.78 6.72 10.58
CA ALA A 259 -42.55 7.34 11.64
C ALA A 259 -43.65 6.36 12.09
N GLU A 260 -43.70 6.13 13.41
CA GLU A 260 -44.79 5.43 14.10
C GLU A 260 -46.13 6.19 13.97
#